data_AF-A0A2E0K130-F1
#
_entry.id   AF-A0A2E0K130-F1
#
_cell.length_a   1.000
_cell.length_b   1.000
_cell.length_c   1.000
_cell.angle_alpha   90.00
_cell.angle_beta   90.00
_cell.angle_gamma   90.00
#
_symmetry.space_group_name_H-M   'P 1'
#
loop_
_entity.id
_entity.type
_entity.pdbx_description
1 polymer ?
#
loop_
_entity_poly.entity_id
_entity_poly.type
_entity_poly.pdbx_seq_one_letter_code
_entity_poly.pdbx_strand_id
1 'polypeptide(L)'
;MADEELEGASLPQGIEVDETSAYFGITDSSELINRLAETDRLNGLGEFLSLTSDLLLKQANFDFDSAASRLQVEAGEIYWLLSGAFGLLSWTDPIRTYMGMEDSMGNPGGPDPGLATTEKDALDAFNDPFRLLKMLAIGHTCGGLQELDQYLANFEAWMQDVGSNKVRFLALHQQINGVLRESNSGGDVSSLSSLTGGPVTKASVETPAGMTSVEAKPAPEPESVPEPEPEPEPEPEPEPEP
;
A
#
# COMPACT_ATOMS: atom_id res chain seq x y z
N MET A 1 42.48 6.38 -38.59
CA MET A 1 41.16 6.43 -37.94
C MET A 1 41.40 5.82 -36.58
N ALA A 2 41.28 6.62 -35.53
CA ALA A 2 41.65 6.24 -34.16
C ALA A 2 40.53 5.38 -33.58
N ASP A 3 40.88 4.17 -33.12
CA ASP A 3 40.05 3.39 -32.22
C ASP A 3 40.29 3.92 -30.80
N GLU A 4 39.26 4.46 -30.17
CA GLU A 4 39.26 4.75 -28.73
C GLU A 4 38.98 3.44 -27.99
N GLU A 5 40.02 2.85 -27.39
CA GLU A 5 39.89 1.80 -26.38
C GLU A 5 39.31 2.43 -25.09
N LEU A 6 38.10 2.03 -24.71
CA LEU A 6 37.54 2.31 -23.39
C LEU A 6 38.17 1.35 -22.37
N GLU A 7 38.93 1.88 -21.40
CA GLU A 7 39.50 1.13 -20.28
C GLU A 7 38.39 0.62 -19.34
N GLY A 8 38.05 -0.65 -19.47
CA GLY A 8 37.22 -1.43 -18.54
C GLY A 8 37.78 -2.84 -18.39
N ALA A 9 37.75 -3.39 -17.17
CA ALA A 9 38.51 -4.56 -16.73
C ALA A 9 38.50 -5.76 -17.70
N SER A 10 39.69 -6.31 -18.01
CA SER A 10 39.84 -7.52 -18.82
C SER A 10 39.34 -8.76 -18.08
N LEU A 11 38.31 -9.41 -18.62
CA LEU A 11 37.80 -10.70 -18.12
C LEU A 11 38.79 -11.85 -18.40
N PRO A 12 38.91 -12.85 -17.51
CA PRO A 12 39.67 -14.06 -17.79
C PRO A 12 39.07 -14.81 -18.99
N GLN A 13 39.93 -15.19 -19.94
CA GLN A 13 39.53 -15.86 -21.18
C GLN A 13 38.98 -17.27 -20.88
N GLY A 14 37.73 -17.54 -21.28
CA GLY A 14 37.18 -18.89 -21.32
C GLY A 14 35.79 -19.12 -20.71
N ILE A 15 35.10 -18.06 -20.25
CA ILE A 15 33.67 -18.14 -19.89
C ILE A 15 32.90 -17.38 -20.97
N GLU A 16 32.03 -18.08 -21.71
CA GLU A 16 31.03 -17.41 -22.56
C GLU A 16 30.04 -16.72 -21.63
N VAL A 17 30.29 -15.45 -21.37
CA VAL A 17 29.36 -14.56 -20.68
C VAL A 17 28.31 -14.18 -21.73
N ASP A 18 27.11 -14.77 -21.63
CA ASP A 18 25.96 -14.36 -22.44
C ASP A 18 25.69 -12.85 -22.22
N GLU A 19 25.10 -12.15 -23.20
CA GLU A 19 24.77 -10.71 -23.09
C GLU A 19 23.95 -10.42 -21.81
N THR A 20 23.12 -11.38 -21.39
CA THR A 20 22.37 -11.35 -20.13
C THR A 20 23.25 -11.26 -18.88
N SER A 21 24.48 -11.80 -18.93
CA SER A 21 25.43 -11.74 -17.82
C SER A 21 26.34 -10.50 -17.85
N ALA A 22 26.34 -9.71 -18.93
CA ALA A 22 26.85 -8.33 -18.89
C ALA A 22 25.90 -7.39 -18.11
N TYR A 23 24.60 -7.73 -18.03
CA TYR A 23 23.60 -7.02 -17.23
C TYR A 23 23.86 -7.09 -15.72
N PHE A 24 24.51 -8.17 -15.25
CA PHE A 24 24.92 -8.33 -13.85
C PHE A 24 26.10 -7.42 -13.43
N GLY A 25 26.67 -6.63 -14.36
CA GLY A 25 27.82 -5.76 -14.13
C GLY A 25 27.56 -4.26 -14.24
N ILE A 26 26.34 -3.83 -14.60
CA ILE A 26 25.98 -2.40 -14.56
C ILE A 26 25.68 -2.07 -13.10
N THR A 27 26.70 -1.60 -12.38
CA THR A 27 26.64 -1.21 -10.96
C THR A 27 26.20 0.23 -10.76
N ASP A 28 25.97 0.97 -11.85
CA ASP A 28 25.55 2.36 -11.78
C ASP A 28 24.08 2.39 -11.36
N SER A 29 23.87 2.31 -10.05
CA SER A 29 22.57 2.58 -9.47
C SER A 29 22.13 3.96 -9.93
N SER A 30 20.89 4.05 -10.38
CA SER A 30 20.35 5.29 -10.94
C SER A 30 20.62 6.47 -10.00
N GLU A 31 21.06 7.61 -10.56
CA GLU A 31 21.23 8.85 -9.79
C GLU A 31 19.97 9.22 -9.02
N LEU A 32 18.79 8.80 -9.52
CA LEU A 32 17.53 8.97 -8.82
C LEU A 32 17.49 8.14 -7.52
N ILE A 33 17.82 6.85 -7.55
CA ILE A 33 17.74 5.98 -6.36
C ILE A 33 18.69 6.47 -5.27
N ASN A 34 19.93 6.81 -5.64
CA ASN A 34 20.89 7.36 -4.69
C ASN A 34 20.39 8.67 -4.07
N ARG A 35 19.86 9.59 -4.89
CA ARG A 35 19.28 10.85 -4.41
C ARG A 35 18.08 10.63 -3.48
N LEU A 36 17.16 9.74 -3.85
CA LEU A 36 15.99 9.41 -3.03
C LEU A 36 16.40 8.79 -1.69
N ALA A 37 17.49 8.00 -1.67
CA ALA A 37 18.02 7.37 -0.46
C ALA A 37 18.80 8.34 0.45
N GLU A 38 19.45 9.35 -0.12
CA GLU A 38 20.19 10.37 0.63
C GLU A 38 19.30 11.51 1.15
N THR A 39 18.14 11.71 0.51
CA THR A 39 17.13 12.68 0.95
C THR A 39 16.40 12.19 2.18
N ASP A 40 15.88 13.09 3.02
CA ASP A 40 15.05 12.67 4.15
C ASP A 40 13.82 11.89 3.67
N ARG A 41 13.34 10.99 4.54
CA ARG A 41 12.29 10.02 4.19
C ARG A 41 11.02 10.67 3.65
N LEU A 42 10.61 11.84 4.16
CA LEU A 42 9.41 12.52 3.69
C LEU A 42 9.58 13.03 2.26
N ASN A 43 10.66 13.75 1.98
CA ASN A 43 10.91 14.31 0.65
C ASN A 43 11.23 13.20 -0.38
N GLY A 44 12.00 12.19 0.01
CA GLY A 44 12.27 11.02 -0.85
C GLY A 44 11.00 10.24 -1.20
N LEU A 45 10.12 9.98 -0.21
CA LEU A 45 8.80 9.39 -0.47
C LEU A 45 7.95 10.29 -1.35
N GLY A 46 7.93 11.60 -1.11
CA GLY A 46 7.16 12.54 -1.91
C GLY A 46 7.56 12.56 -3.38
N GLU A 47 8.87 12.57 -3.68
CA GLU A 47 9.37 12.50 -5.06
C GLU A 47 9.03 11.15 -5.70
N PHE A 48 9.25 10.03 -4.99
CA PHE A 48 8.86 8.69 -5.47
C PHE A 48 7.36 8.60 -5.77
N LEU A 49 6.52 9.09 -4.88
CA LEU A 49 5.06 9.06 -5.01
C LEU A 49 4.57 10.02 -6.11
N SER A 50 5.25 11.14 -6.35
CA SER A 50 4.94 12.03 -7.47
C SER A 50 5.07 11.34 -8.83
N LEU A 51 5.89 10.29 -8.93
CA LEU A 51 6.14 9.54 -10.16
C LEU A 51 5.32 8.25 -10.28
N THR A 52 4.81 7.72 -9.16
CA THR A 52 4.24 6.38 -9.09
C THR A 52 2.83 6.28 -8.48
N SER A 53 2.25 7.37 -7.95
CA SER A 53 0.95 7.31 -7.25
C SER A 53 -0.20 6.78 -8.12
N ASP A 54 -0.25 7.13 -9.39
CA ASP A 54 -1.23 6.59 -10.34
C ASP A 54 -1.11 5.08 -10.52
N LEU A 55 0.10 4.54 -10.63
CA LEU A 55 0.35 3.09 -10.67
C LEU A 55 -0.12 2.42 -9.37
N LEU A 56 0.10 3.06 -8.22
CA LEU A 56 -0.32 2.55 -6.92
C LEU A 56 -1.84 2.58 -6.72
N LEU A 57 -2.51 3.62 -7.21
CA LEU A 57 -3.91 3.91 -6.89
C LEU A 57 -4.92 3.49 -7.95
N LYS A 58 -4.50 3.27 -9.21
CA LYS A 58 -5.38 2.83 -10.30
C LYS A 58 -5.27 1.35 -10.63
N GLN A 59 -4.42 0.62 -9.92
CA GLN A 59 -4.22 -0.80 -10.13
C GLN A 59 -4.43 -1.62 -8.84
N ALA A 60 -4.94 -2.83 -9.02
CA ALA A 60 -5.00 -3.82 -7.94
C ALA A 60 -3.58 -4.21 -7.50
N ASN A 61 -2.70 -4.50 -8.45
CA ASN A 61 -1.30 -4.89 -8.23
C ASN A 61 -0.36 -3.79 -8.70
N PHE A 62 0.79 -3.65 -8.04
CA PHE A 62 1.79 -2.66 -8.45
C PHE A 62 2.58 -3.17 -9.66
N ASP A 63 2.52 -2.43 -10.77
CA ASP A 63 3.30 -2.72 -11.98
C ASP A 63 4.75 -2.20 -11.81
N PHE A 64 5.63 -3.14 -11.47
CA PHE A 64 7.05 -2.88 -11.30
C PHE A 64 7.75 -2.46 -12.58
N ASP A 65 7.38 -3.02 -13.73
CA ASP A 65 8.05 -2.72 -15.00
C ASP A 65 7.75 -1.29 -15.43
N SER A 66 6.49 -0.87 -15.27
CA SER A 66 6.08 0.51 -15.51
C SER A 66 6.71 1.49 -14.53
N ALA A 67 6.78 1.13 -13.24
CA ALA A 67 7.44 1.96 -12.23
C ALA A 67 8.95 2.08 -12.51
N ALA A 68 9.62 0.98 -12.79
CA ALA A 68 11.04 0.90 -13.14
C ALA A 68 11.36 1.76 -14.37
N SER A 69 10.55 1.65 -15.42
CA SER A 69 10.68 2.45 -16.64
C SER A 69 10.53 3.96 -16.37
N ARG A 70 9.58 4.37 -15.52
CA ARG A 70 9.36 5.78 -15.17
C ARG A 70 10.48 6.37 -14.33
N LEU A 71 10.99 5.57 -13.41
CA LEU A 71 12.07 5.97 -12.51
C LEU A 71 13.44 5.87 -13.19
N GLN A 72 13.53 5.18 -14.33
CA GLN A 72 14.80 4.85 -15.00
C GLN A 72 15.73 4.07 -14.07
N VAL A 73 15.18 3.00 -13.49
CA VAL A 73 15.82 2.12 -12.50
C VAL A 73 15.50 0.67 -12.83
N GLU A 74 16.26 -0.25 -12.27
CA GLU A 74 15.90 -1.67 -12.25
C GLU A 74 14.79 -1.94 -11.24
N ALA A 75 13.93 -2.92 -11.52
CA ALA A 75 12.87 -3.31 -10.58
C ALA A 75 13.43 -3.70 -9.19
N GLY A 76 14.62 -4.31 -9.15
CA GLY A 76 15.31 -4.64 -7.90
C GLY A 76 15.73 -3.43 -7.05
N GLU A 77 16.05 -2.30 -7.69
CA GLU A 77 16.41 -1.06 -6.97
C GLU A 77 15.21 -0.44 -6.27
N ILE A 78 14.00 -0.60 -6.82
CA ILE A 78 12.76 -0.21 -6.15
C ILE A 78 12.64 -0.99 -4.84
N TYR A 79 12.82 -2.31 -4.85
CA TYR A 79 12.78 -3.12 -3.62
C TYR A 79 13.81 -2.67 -2.58
N TRP A 80 15.03 -2.35 -3.02
CA TRP A 80 16.07 -1.82 -2.15
C TRP A 80 15.66 -0.49 -1.52
N LEU A 81 15.08 0.44 -2.29
CA LEU A 81 14.59 1.73 -1.79
C LEU A 81 13.47 1.56 -0.75
N LEU A 82 12.50 0.68 -1.04
CA LEU A 82 11.36 0.42 -0.15
C LEU A 82 11.77 -0.20 1.18
N SER A 83 12.73 -1.14 1.13
CA SER A 83 13.21 -1.88 2.31
C SER A 83 14.26 -1.11 3.12
N GLY A 84 15.13 -0.37 2.45
CA GLY A 84 16.19 0.43 3.06
C GLY A 84 15.73 1.84 3.40
N ALA A 85 15.88 2.78 2.44
CA ALA A 85 15.69 4.21 2.68
C ALA A 85 14.31 4.58 3.24
N PHE A 86 13.24 3.93 2.76
CA PHE A 86 11.89 4.19 3.24
C PHE A 86 11.49 3.34 4.45
N GLY A 87 12.29 2.33 4.80
CA GLY A 87 12.13 1.50 5.98
C GLY A 87 10.78 0.78 6.09
N LEU A 88 10.08 0.53 4.98
CA LEU A 88 8.69 0.04 5.01
C LEU A 88 8.57 -1.35 5.62
N LEU A 89 9.59 -2.20 5.47
CA LEU A 89 9.56 -3.58 5.96
C LEU A 89 9.63 -3.67 7.48
N SER A 90 10.45 -2.84 8.12
CA SER A 90 10.59 -2.79 9.58
C SER A 90 9.56 -1.86 10.24
N TRP A 91 8.89 -1.00 9.47
CA TRP A 91 7.96 -0.01 10.01
C TRP A 91 6.79 -0.64 10.78
N THR A 92 6.39 -1.86 10.39
CA THR A 92 5.26 -2.59 10.96
C THR A 92 5.67 -3.70 11.92
N ASP A 93 6.95 -3.78 12.31
CA ASP A 93 7.43 -4.68 13.36
C ASP A 93 6.62 -4.59 14.67
N PRO A 94 6.15 -3.41 15.12
CA PRO A 94 5.25 -3.33 16.27
C PRO A 94 3.94 -4.09 16.10
N ILE A 95 3.36 -4.13 14.88
CA ILE A 95 2.17 -4.95 14.59
C ILE A 95 2.54 -6.44 14.63
N ARG A 96 3.66 -6.82 14.02
CA ARG A 96 4.14 -8.21 14.00
C ARG A 96 4.33 -8.75 15.41
N THR A 97 5.09 -8.02 16.21
CA THR A 97 5.37 -8.38 17.61
C THR A 97 4.11 -8.40 18.46
N TYR A 98 3.18 -7.45 18.26
CA TYR A 98 1.88 -7.46 18.93
C TYR A 98 1.05 -8.70 18.60
N MET A 99 1.11 -9.21 17.37
CA MET A 99 0.39 -10.42 16.96
C MET A 99 1.14 -11.72 17.30
N GLY A 100 2.29 -11.64 17.95
CA GLY A 100 3.13 -12.79 18.30
C GLY A 100 3.92 -13.39 17.14
N MET A 101 4.12 -12.62 16.06
CA MET A 101 4.94 -13.00 14.91
C MET A 101 6.38 -12.49 15.08
N GLU A 102 7.30 -13.05 14.30
CA GLU A 102 8.69 -12.58 14.24
C GLU A 102 8.75 -11.18 13.62
N ASP A 103 9.62 -10.33 14.17
CA ASP A 103 9.94 -9.03 13.57
C ASP A 103 10.84 -9.18 12.33
N SER A 104 11.13 -8.07 11.64
CA SER A 104 11.97 -8.05 10.45
C SER A 104 13.41 -8.54 10.68
N MET A 105 13.89 -8.58 11.93
CA MET A 105 15.21 -9.07 12.32
C MET A 105 15.20 -10.53 12.80
N GLY A 106 14.04 -11.19 12.80
CA GLY A 106 13.87 -12.57 13.26
C GLY A 106 13.78 -12.71 14.78
N ASN A 107 13.54 -11.63 15.52
CA ASN A 107 13.27 -11.72 16.95
C ASN A 107 11.84 -12.22 17.19
N PRO A 108 11.62 -13.10 18.18
CA PRO A 108 10.29 -13.60 18.47
C PRO A 108 9.36 -12.49 18.98
N GLY A 109 8.09 -12.56 18.58
CA GLY A 109 7.05 -11.65 19.01
C GLY A 109 6.58 -11.86 20.46
N GLY A 110 5.63 -11.03 20.88
CA GLY A 110 4.97 -11.13 22.18
C GLY A 110 3.98 -12.31 22.28
N PRO A 111 3.31 -12.47 23.43
CA PRO A 111 2.24 -13.45 23.56
C PRO A 111 1.05 -13.10 22.65
N ASP A 112 0.32 -14.11 22.15
CA ASP A 112 -0.89 -13.89 21.33
C ASP A 112 -1.92 -13.06 22.13
N PRO A 113 -2.35 -11.89 21.61
CA PRO A 113 -3.31 -11.02 22.26
C PRO A 113 -4.75 -11.55 22.28
N GLY A 114 -5.03 -12.70 21.65
CA GLY A 114 -6.36 -13.33 21.64
C GLY A 114 -7.36 -12.62 20.72
N LEU A 115 -6.86 -12.03 19.63
CA LEU A 115 -7.67 -11.30 18.64
C LEU A 115 -8.58 -12.23 17.83
N ALA A 116 -9.74 -11.70 17.42
CA ALA A 116 -10.59 -12.39 16.45
C ALA A 116 -9.90 -12.49 15.08
N THR A 117 -10.23 -13.50 14.27
CA THR A 117 -9.62 -13.72 12.95
C THR A 117 -9.67 -12.48 12.07
N THR A 118 -10.83 -11.80 12.02
CA THR A 118 -11.01 -10.58 11.22
C THR A 118 -10.15 -9.40 11.70
N GLU A 119 -9.85 -9.32 13.00
CA GLU A 119 -8.94 -8.31 13.55
C GLU A 119 -7.49 -8.64 13.22
N LYS A 120 -7.12 -9.93 13.27
CA LYS A 120 -5.79 -10.41 12.85
C LYS A 120 -5.55 -10.10 11.37
N ASP A 121 -6.49 -10.45 10.50
CA ASP A 121 -6.37 -10.20 9.05
C ASP A 121 -6.24 -8.69 8.74
N ALA A 122 -7.00 -7.84 9.45
CA ALA A 122 -6.96 -6.41 9.25
C ALA A 122 -5.63 -5.78 9.66
N LEU A 123 -5.05 -6.24 10.77
CA LEU A 123 -3.72 -5.82 11.23
C LEU A 123 -2.61 -6.37 10.34
N ASP A 124 -2.69 -7.65 9.97
CA ASP A 124 -1.70 -8.31 9.12
C ASP A 124 -1.61 -7.67 7.73
N ALA A 125 -2.72 -7.14 7.21
CA ALA A 125 -2.71 -6.40 5.96
C ALA A 125 -1.69 -5.25 5.94
N PHE A 126 -1.38 -4.61 7.07
CA PHE A 126 -0.36 -3.55 7.12
C PHE A 126 1.07 -4.08 6.95
N ASN A 127 1.33 -5.37 7.18
CA ASN A 127 2.63 -5.99 6.93
C ASN A 127 2.98 -6.10 5.44
N ASP A 128 2.01 -5.86 4.54
CA ASP A 128 2.24 -5.70 3.11
C ASP A 128 2.81 -4.29 2.82
N PRO A 129 4.07 -4.17 2.34
CA PRO A 129 4.66 -2.87 2.02
C PRO A 129 3.89 -2.11 0.93
N PHE A 130 3.19 -2.79 0.01
CA PHE A 130 2.38 -2.10 -1.00
C PHE A 130 1.12 -1.49 -0.40
N ARG A 131 0.55 -2.10 0.65
CA ARG A 131 -0.54 -1.47 1.37
C ARG A 131 -0.08 -0.16 2.01
N LEU A 132 1.11 -0.15 2.62
CA LEU A 132 1.70 1.06 3.20
C LEU A 132 1.97 2.11 2.11
N LEU A 133 2.55 1.71 0.98
CA LEU A 133 2.77 2.62 -0.15
C LEU A 133 1.47 3.21 -0.68
N LYS A 134 0.41 2.40 -0.83
CA LYS A 134 -0.90 2.88 -1.26
C LYS A 134 -1.51 3.87 -0.26
N MET A 135 -1.37 3.60 1.04
CA MET A 135 -1.78 4.54 2.09
C MET A 135 -1.05 5.88 1.96
N LEU A 136 0.27 5.85 1.78
CA LEU A 136 1.09 7.06 1.59
C LEU A 136 0.77 7.79 0.29
N ALA A 137 0.53 7.06 -0.80
CA ALA A 137 0.11 7.60 -2.09
C ALA A 137 -1.23 8.34 -1.99
N ILE A 138 -2.19 7.84 -1.20
CA ILE A 138 -3.46 8.53 -0.93
C ILE A 138 -3.17 9.90 -0.29
N GLY A 139 -2.37 9.94 0.78
CA GLY A 139 -2.04 11.19 1.47
C GLY A 139 -1.32 12.19 0.56
N HIS A 140 -0.30 11.72 -0.17
CA HIS A 140 0.44 12.56 -1.12
C HIS A 140 -0.45 13.09 -2.25
N THR A 141 -1.35 12.27 -2.78
CA THR A 141 -2.27 12.67 -3.86
C THR A 141 -3.30 13.70 -3.38
N CYS A 142 -3.83 13.54 -2.16
CA CYS A 142 -4.88 14.40 -1.63
C CYS A 142 -4.36 15.74 -1.06
N GLY A 143 -3.17 15.75 -0.47
CA GLY A 143 -2.66 16.93 0.25
C GLY A 143 -1.15 17.15 0.12
N GLY A 144 -0.49 16.51 -0.83
CA GLY A 144 0.94 16.65 -1.09
C GLY A 144 1.81 16.25 0.10
N LEU A 145 2.97 16.89 0.22
CA LEU A 145 3.91 16.64 1.33
C LEU A 145 3.30 16.90 2.71
N GLN A 146 2.38 17.87 2.83
CA GLN A 146 1.78 18.22 4.12
C GLN A 146 0.94 17.06 4.67
N GLU A 147 0.07 16.48 3.86
CA GLU A 147 -0.76 15.37 4.29
C GLU A 147 0.04 14.06 4.40
N LEU A 148 1.04 13.86 3.54
CA LEU A 148 1.99 12.76 3.65
C LEU A 148 2.73 12.76 5.00
N ASP A 149 3.25 13.92 5.42
CA ASP A 149 3.91 14.09 6.72
C ASP A 149 2.97 13.74 7.88
N GLN A 150 1.72 14.20 7.80
CA GLN A 150 0.70 13.87 8.80
C GLN A 150 0.41 12.37 8.89
N TYR A 151 0.40 11.66 7.76
CA TYR A 151 0.22 10.21 7.72
C TYR A 151 1.39 9.48 8.37
N LEU A 152 2.61 9.87 8.02
CA LEU A 152 3.84 9.31 8.61
C LEU A 152 3.82 9.50 10.13
N ALA A 153 3.65 10.74 10.59
CA ALA A 153 3.68 11.09 12.01
C ALA A 153 2.59 10.36 12.82
N ASN A 154 1.35 10.33 12.33
CA ASN A 154 0.26 9.70 13.09
C ASN A 154 0.32 8.18 13.07
N PHE A 155 0.70 7.58 11.93
CA PHE A 155 0.87 6.13 11.86
C PHE A 155 2.02 5.67 12.75
N GLU A 156 3.15 6.39 12.78
CA GLU A 156 4.26 6.15 13.70
C GLU A 156 3.87 6.30 15.18
N ALA A 157 3.06 7.32 15.50
CA ALA A 157 2.54 7.49 16.85
C ALA A 157 1.66 6.31 17.28
N TRP A 158 0.86 5.74 16.37
CA TRP A 158 0.04 4.57 16.67
C TRP A 158 0.87 3.31 16.86
N MET A 159 1.97 3.18 16.13
CA MET A 159 2.91 2.05 16.25
C MET A 159 3.59 1.96 17.62
N GLN A 160 3.67 3.06 18.38
CA GLN A 160 4.22 3.04 19.74
C GLN A 160 3.37 2.19 20.71
N ASP A 161 2.07 2.02 20.43
CA ASP A 161 1.17 1.17 21.21
C ASP A 161 0.04 0.63 20.32
N VAL A 162 0.32 -0.50 19.66
CA VAL A 162 -0.65 -1.15 18.75
C VAL A 162 -1.91 -1.59 19.48
N GLY A 163 -1.78 -2.07 20.73
CA GLY A 163 -2.91 -2.53 21.54
C GLY A 163 -3.92 -1.41 21.82
N SER A 164 -3.43 -0.26 22.30
CA SER A 164 -4.28 0.92 22.56
C SER A 164 -4.84 1.54 21.28
N ASN A 165 -4.14 1.42 20.16
CA ASN A 165 -4.56 1.98 18.86
C ASN A 165 -5.29 1.00 17.95
N LYS A 166 -5.59 -0.24 18.40
CA LYS A 166 -6.22 -1.30 17.59
C LYS A 166 -7.44 -0.80 16.82
N VAL A 167 -8.38 -0.14 17.49
CA VAL A 167 -9.61 0.37 16.86
C VAL A 167 -9.31 1.36 15.72
N ARG A 168 -8.27 2.17 15.87
CA ARG A 168 -7.82 3.11 14.82
C ARG A 168 -7.23 2.38 13.62
N PHE A 169 -6.43 1.33 13.84
CA PHE A 169 -5.92 0.49 12.75
C PHE A 169 -7.05 -0.22 11.99
N LEU A 170 -8.07 -0.73 12.70
CA LEU A 170 -9.22 -1.37 12.05
C LEU A 170 -10.03 -0.37 11.21
N ALA A 171 -10.26 0.84 11.74
CA ALA A 171 -10.94 1.91 11.00
C ALA A 171 -10.14 2.35 9.77
N LEU A 172 -8.82 2.55 9.93
CA LEU A 172 -7.91 2.88 8.84
C LEU A 172 -7.89 1.78 7.77
N HIS A 173 -7.90 0.51 8.19
CA HIS A 173 -7.95 -0.63 7.28
C HIS A 173 -9.20 -0.57 6.39
N GLN A 174 -10.36 -0.35 6.98
CA GLN A 174 -11.62 -0.23 6.24
C GLN A 174 -11.62 0.98 5.31
N GLN A 175 -11.08 2.11 5.77
CA GLN A 175 -11.03 3.35 4.98
C GLN A 175 -10.13 3.21 3.76
N ILE A 176 -8.92 2.64 3.91
CA ILE A 176 -8.02 2.34 2.78
C ILE A 176 -8.72 1.45 1.75
N ASN A 177 -9.40 0.39 2.18
CA ASN A 177 -10.11 -0.51 1.26
C ASN A 177 -11.24 0.21 0.50
N GLY A 178 -11.96 1.11 1.16
CA GLY A 178 -13.00 1.93 0.54
C GLY A 178 -12.43 2.85 -0.54
N VAL A 179 -11.37 3.59 -0.21
CA VAL A 179 -10.71 4.53 -1.13
C VAL A 179 -10.11 3.80 -2.34
N LEU A 180 -9.39 2.68 -2.10
CA LEU A 180 -8.80 1.90 -3.19
C LEU A 180 -9.86 1.28 -4.10
N ARG A 181 -10.99 0.84 -3.56
CA ARG A 181 -12.11 0.33 -4.39
C ARG A 181 -12.71 1.42 -5.27
N GLU A 182 -12.95 2.61 -4.72
CA GLU A 182 -13.47 3.77 -5.48
C GLU A 182 -12.48 4.17 -6.58
N SER A 183 -11.20 4.34 -6.24
CA SER A 183 -10.14 4.72 -7.17
C SER A 183 -9.96 3.72 -8.31
N ASN A 184 -9.90 2.41 -8.00
CA ASN A 184 -9.75 1.34 -8.99
C ASN A 184 -10.96 1.21 -9.91
N SER A 185 -12.14 1.67 -9.48
CA SER A 185 -13.37 1.69 -10.29
C SER A 185 -13.48 2.96 -11.15
N GLY A 186 -12.41 3.77 -11.23
CA GLY A 186 -12.37 5.02 -11.99
C GLY A 186 -12.80 6.26 -11.20
N GLY A 187 -13.13 6.13 -9.91
CA GLY A 187 -13.48 7.25 -9.04
C GLY A 187 -12.28 8.07 -8.56
N ASP A 188 -12.59 9.10 -7.79
CA ASP A 188 -11.59 9.95 -7.13
C ASP A 188 -10.99 9.27 -5.89
N VAL A 189 -9.81 9.73 -5.51
CA VAL A 189 -9.13 9.31 -4.27
C VAL A 189 -9.53 10.27 -3.16
N SER A 190 -9.98 9.74 -2.03
CA SER A 190 -10.37 10.54 -0.86
C SER A 190 -9.33 10.39 0.26
N SER A 191 -9.07 11.46 1.01
CA SER A 191 -8.13 11.39 2.13
C SER A 191 -8.60 10.49 3.27
N LEU A 192 -7.61 9.95 3.99
CA LEU A 192 -7.79 9.09 5.15
C LEU A 192 -7.97 9.94 6.40
N SER A 193 -9.19 10.41 6.64
CA SER A 193 -9.58 11.14 7.87
C SER A 193 -9.21 10.41 9.17
N SER A 194 -9.07 9.07 9.17
CA SER A 194 -8.52 8.35 10.32
C SER A 194 -7.12 8.82 10.71
N LEU A 195 -6.30 9.20 9.72
CA LEU A 195 -4.95 9.72 9.91
C LEU A 195 -4.88 11.24 9.96
N THR A 196 -5.79 12.00 9.36
CA THR A 196 -5.73 13.48 9.43
C THR A 196 -6.53 14.07 10.59
N GLY A 197 -7.60 13.39 11.04
CA GLY A 197 -8.59 13.92 11.97
C GLY A 197 -9.38 15.12 11.44
N GLY A 198 -9.18 15.49 10.17
CA GLY A 198 -9.69 16.70 9.54
C GLY A 198 -10.73 16.44 8.44
N PRO A 199 -11.12 17.49 7.69
CA PRO A 199 -12.04 17.34 6.57
C PRO A 199 -11.46 16.43 5.48
N VAL A 200 -12.34 15.65 4.86
CA VAL A 200 -11.96 14.79 3.73
C VAL A 200 -11.78 15.64 2.47
N THR A 201 -10.63 15.49 1.83
CA THR A 201 -10.28 16.07 0.53
C THR A 201 -10.36 14.99 -0.53
N LYS A 202 -10.71 15.37 -1.76
CA LYS A 202 -10.74 14.47 -2.91
C LYS A 202 -9.79 14.96 -3.99
N ALA A 203 -9.13 14.03 -4.65
CA ALA A 203 -8.24 14.29 -5.77
C ALA A 203 -8.49 13.29 -6.89
N SER A 204 -8.49 13.77 -8.13
CA SER A 204 -8.59 12.91 -9.31
C SER A 204 -7.20 12.46 -9.73
N VAL A 205 -7.09 11.20 -10.10
CA VAL A 205 -5.84 10.57 -10.56
C VAL A 205 -6.09 10.01 -11.94
N GLU A 206 -5.24 10.32 -12.90
CA GLU A 206 -5.36 9.80 -14.25
C GLU A 206 -4.94 8.33 -14.30
N THR A 207 -5.61 7.54 -15.14
CA THR A 207 -5.17 6.17 -15.40
C THR A 207 -3.92 6.21 -16.28
N PRO A 208 -2.85 5.48 -15.93
CA PRO A 208 -1.64 5.41 -16.73
C PRO A 208 -1.92 5.05 -18.21
N ALA A 209 -1.22 5.70 -19.15
CA ALA A 209 -1.34 5.41 -20.57
C ALA A 209 -0.96 3.95 -20.88
N GLY A 210 -1.78 3.26 -21.68
CA GLY A 210 -1.57 1.86 -22.04
C GLY A 210 -2.14 0.84 -21.04
N MET A 211 -2.72 1.30 -19.93
CA MET A 211 -3.37 0.44 -18.94
C MET A 211 -4.89 0.57 -19.01
N THR A 212 -5.59 -0.56 -19.04
CA THR A 212 -7.05 -0.59 -18.88
C THR A 212 -7.40 -0.36 -17.42
N SER A 213 -8.26 0.62 -17.16
CA SER A 213 -8.95 0.73 -15.87
C SER A 213 -9.59 -0.61 -15.54
N VAL A 214 -9.51 -1.04 -14.28
CA VAL A 214 -10.22 -2.24 -13.84
C VAL A 214 -11.70 -1.94 -14.00
N GLU A 215 -12.35 -2.50 -15.02
CA GLU A 215 -13.77 -2.32 -15.23
C GLU A 215 -14.48 -2.90 -14.00
N ALA A 216 -15.21 -2.06 -13.28
CA ALA A 216 -15.92 -2.49 -12.08
C ALA A 216 -16.89 -3.60 -12.49
N LYS A 217 -16.57 -4.85 -12.13
CA LYS A 217 -17.54 -5.93 -12.25
C LYS A 217 -18.77 -5.49 -11.43
N PRO A 218 -19.97 -5.44 -12.01
CA PRO A 218 -21.16 -5.05 -11.28
C PRO A 218 -21.23 -5.89 -9.99
N ALA A 219 -21.44 -5.22 -8.86
CA ALA A 219 -21.78 -5.93 -7.63
C ALA A 219 -22.95 -6.87 -7.96
N PRO A 220 -22.91 -8.16 -7.53
CA PRO A 220 -24.08 -9.02 -7.68
C PRO A 220 -25.28 -8.28 -7.09
N GLU A 221 -26.36 -8.16 -7.87
CA GLU A 221 -27.61 -7.61 -7.39
C GLU A 221 -27.95 -8.31 -6.07
N PRO A 222 -28.37 -7.57 -5.03
CA PRO A 222 -28.83 -8.22 -3.81
C PRO A 222 -29.96 -9.17 -4.19
N GLU A 223 -29.77 -10.46 -3.95
CA GLU A 223 -30.86 -11.43 -4.03
C GLU A 223 -31.99 -10.87 -3.18
N SER A 224 -33.11 -10.60 -3.83
CA SER A 224 -34.34 -10.14 -3.19
C SER A 224 -34.67 -11.11 -2.07
N VAL A 225 -34.49 -10.64 -0.83
CA VAL A 225 -35.01 -11.30 0.36
C VAL A 225 -36.50 -11.51 0.10
N PRO A 226 -37.04 -12.74 0.14
CA PRO A 226 -38.47 -12.95 -0.04
C PRO A 226 -39.22 -12.10 0.99
N GLU A 227 -40.26 -11.40 0.53
CA GLU A 227 -41.16 -10.64 1.41
C GLU A 227 -41.58 -11.54 2.59
N PRO A 228 -41.54 -11.02 3.83
CA PRO A 228 -42.03 -11.77 4.98
C PRO A 228 -43.50 -12.12 4.73
N GLU A 229 -43.83 -13.41 4.89
CA GLU A 229 -45.22 -13.87 4.85
C GLU A 229 -46.07 -13.04 5.82
N PRO A 230 -47.29 -12.64 5.45
CA PRO A 230 -48.14 -11.83 6.30
C PRO A 230 -48.40 -12.57 7.62
N GLU A 231 -48.16 -11.86 8.74
CA GLU A 231 -48.46 -12.37 10.08
C GLU A 231 -49.95 -12.79 10.15
N PRO A 232 -50.26 -13.94 10.75
CA PRO A 232 -51.65 -14.38 10.89
C PRO A 232 -52.43 -13.38 11.74
N GLU A 233 -53.63 -13.01 11.27
CA GLU A 233 -54.54 -12.12 11.99
C GLU A 233 -54.79 -12.63 13.42
N PRO A 234 -54.81 -11.74 14.43
CA PRO A 234 -55.07 -12.14 15.80
C PRO A 234 -56.49 -12.71 15.92
N GLU A 235 -56.60 -13.90 16.52
CA GLU A 235 -57.88 -14.50 16.85
C GLU A 235 -58.70 -13.56 17.76
N PRO A 236 -60.03 -13.47 17.55
CA PRO A 236 -60.87 -12.59 18.33
C PRO A 236 -60.90 -13.00 19.81
N GLU A 237 -60.70 -12.02 20.69
CA GLU A 237 -60.80 -12.20 22.14
C GLU A 237 -62.19 -12.73 22.54
N PRO A 238 -62.27 -13.67 23.49
CA PRO A 238 -63.55 -14.21 23.95
C PRO A 238 -64.35 -13.13 24.69
N GLU A 239 -65.64 -13.01 24.34
CA GLU A 239 -66.59 -12.10 24.98
C GLU A 239 -66.69 -12.37 26.50
N PRO A 240 -66.81 -11.33 27.34
CA PRO A 240 -67.00 -11.51 28.77
C PRO A 240 -68.39 -12.07 29.08
N GLU A 241 -68.43 -13.18 29.83
CA GLU A 241 -69.68 -13.78 30.31
C GLU A 241 -70.40 -12.88 31.35
N PRO A 242 -71.75 -12.77 31.29
CA PRO A 242 -72.57 -12.08 32.28
C PRO A 242 -72.85 -12.87 33.57
#